data_AF-A0A9E5LS21-F1
#
_entry.id   AF-A0A9E5LS21-F1
#
_cell.length_a   1.000
_cell.length_b   1.000
_cell.length_c   1.000
_cell.angle_alpha   90.00
_cell.angle_beta   90.00
_cell.angle_gamma   90.00
#
_symmetry.space_group_name_H-M   'P 1'
#
loop_
_entity.id
_entity.type
_entity.pdbx_description
1 polymer ?
#
loop_
_entity_poly.entity_id
_entity_poly.type
_entity_poly.pdbx_seq_one_letter_code
_entity_poly.pdbx_strand_id
1 'polypeptide(L)'
;MNQLIKFIQERLILAAALILLHGCAAVFTDASDANHVTFLNSADESLSQLTDKANAYCQQYGKRAVYRKGDNLLVVVFDCR
;
A
#
# COMPACT_ATOMS: atom_id res chain seq x y z
N MET A 1 -32.28 -29.44 13.87
CA MET A 1 -31.56 -29.12 12.62
C MET A 1 -31.49 -27.62 12.35
N ASN A 2 -32.59 -26.87 12.40
CA ASN A 2 -32.61 -25.42 12.10
C ASN A 2 -31.75 -24.53 13.03
N GLN A 3 -31.58 -24.90 14.31
CA GLN A 3 -30.76 -24.14 15.25
C GLN A 3 -29.26 -24.30 14.99
N LEU A 4 -28.83 -25.50 14.57
CA LEU A 4 -27.44 -25.77 14.20
C LEU A 4 -27.05 -24.97 12.94
N ILE A 5 -27.97 -24.90 11.97
CA ILE A 5 -27.77 -24.16 10.72
C ILE A 5 -27.67 -22.64 11.01
N LYS A 6 -28.50 -22.09 11.90
CA LYS A 6 -28.40 -20.67 12.30
C LYS A 6 -27.06 -20.33 12.95
N PHE A 7 -26.59 -21.19 13.86
CA PHE A 7 -25.31 -21.00 14.54
C PHE A 7 -24.12 -21.06 13.56
N ILE A 8 -24.18 -21.94 12.56
CA ILE A 8 -23.17 -22.04 11.50
C ILE A 8 -23.19 -20.80 10.60
N GLN A 9 -24.37 -20.28 10.25
CA GLN A 9 -24.53 -19.08 9.42
C GLN A 9 -23.97 -17.83 10.10
N GLU A 10 -24.23 -17.62 11.40
CA GLU A 10 -23.69 -16.47 12.15
C GLU A 10 -22.15 -16.49 12.21
N ARG A 11 -21.56 -17.67 12.43
CA ARG A 11 -20.10 -17.86 12.44
C ARG A 11 -19.49 -17.60 11.07
N LEU A 12 -20.15 -18.04 9.99
CA LEU A 12 -19.72 -17.81 8.61
C LEU A 12 -19.74 -16.33 8.23
N ILE A 13 -20.78 -15.60 8.65
CA ILE A 13 -20.86 -14.15 8.42
C ILE A 13 -19.74 -13.42 9.17
N LEU A 14 -19.46 -13.80 10.43
CA LEU A 14 -18.36 -13.23 11.20
C LEU A 14 -16.99 -13.51 10.55
N ALA A 15 -16.77 -14.73 10.07
CA ALA A 15 -15.53 -15.12 9.39
C ALA A 15 -15.34 -14.38 8.07
N ALA A 16 -16.42 -14.22 7.28
CA ALA A 16 -16.38 -13.46 6.03
C ALA A 16 -16.07 -11.97 6.28
N ALA A 17 -16.65 -11.38 7.33
CA ALA A 17 -16.35 -10.01 7.72
C ALA A 17 -14.87 -9.79 8.09
N LEU A 18 -14.24 -10.75 8.76
CA LEU A 18 -12.80 -10.67 9.11
C LEU A 18 -11.88 -10.75 7.89
N ILE A 19 -12.27 -11.50 6.85
CA ILE A 19 -11.50 -11.57 5.58
C ILE A 19 -11.64 -10.25 4.80
N LEU A 20 -12.75 -9.55 4.92
CA LEU A 20 -12.93 -8.23 4.30
C LEU A 20 -12.19 -7.10 5.05
N LEU A 21 -11.68 -7.35 6.26
CA LEU A 21 -10.92 -6.39 7.06
C LEU A 21 -9.42 -6.34 6.75
N HIS A 22 -8.95 -6.96 5.66
CA HIS A 22 -7.57 -6.78 5.20
C HIS A 22 -7.38 -5.32 4.72
N GLY A 23 -6.98 -4.45 5.63
CA GLY A 23 -6.54 -3.10 5.29
C GLY A 23 -5.30 -3.19 4.40
N CYS A 24 -5.31 -2.47 3.27
CA CYS A 24 -4.07 -2.15 2.58
C CYS A 24 -3.21 -1.35 3.57
N ALA A 25 -1.99 -1.82 3.86
CA ALA A 25 -1.01 -1.02 4.58
C ALA A 25 -0.91 0.31 3.83
N ALA A 26 -1.43 1.38 4.45
CA ALA A 26 -1.29 2.72 3.92
C ALA A 26 0.19 3.06 4.03
N VAL A 27 0.94 2.77 2.97
CA VAL A 27 2.22 3.41 2.75
C VAL A 27 1.89 4.89 2.71
N PHE A 28 2.28 5.58 3.78
CA PHE A 28 1.96 6.98 4.03
C PHE A 28 2.38 7.80 2.80
N THR A 29 1.41 8.18 1.98
CA THR A 29 1.57 9.08 0.84
C THR A 29 1.35 10.49 1.35
N ASP A 30 2.29 10.97 2.16
CA ASP A 30 2.35 12.40 2.45
C ASP A 30 2.84 13.10 1.16
N ALA A 31 1.90 13.62 0.37
CA ALA A 31 2.10 14.36 -0.89
C ALA A 31 2.58 13.56 -2.13
N SER A 32 1.87 12.49 -2.51
CA SER A 32 2.09 11.82 -3.81
C SER A 32 1.03 12.23 -4.85
N ASP A 33 1.46 12.70 -6.02
CA ASP A 33 0.62 13.07 -7.17
C ASP A 33 1.01 12.29 -8.45
N ALA A 34 0.32 12.56 -9.57
CA ALA A 34 0.58 11.88 -10.84
C ALA A 34 1.99 12.14 -11.43
N ASN A 35 2.76 13.07 -10.88
CA ASN A 35 4.07 13.50 -11.34
C ASN A 35 5.19 13.20 -10.32
N HIS A 36 4.88 12.94 -9.05
CA HIS A 36 5.86 12.52 -8.06
C HIS A 36 5.22 11.74 -6.91
N VAL A 37 5.97 10.81 -6.34
CA VAL A 37 5.57 10.02 -5.18
C VAL A 37 6.62 10.17 -4.08
N THR A 38 6.17 10.43 -2.85
CA THR A 38 7.01 10.56 -1.68
C THR A 38 6.74 9.40 -0.73
N PHE A 39 7.81 8.74 -0.29
CA PHE A 39 7.77 7.64 0.66
C PHE A 39 8.45 8.06 1.97
N LEU A 40 7.72 7.89 3.07
CA LEU A 40 8.30 7.90 4.40
C LEU A 40 8.86 6.51 4.69
N ASN A 41 10.18 6.39 4.68
CA ASN A 41 10.89 5.14 4.91
C ASN A 41 11.23 4.98 6.40
N SER A 42 10.17 4.81 7.20
CA SER A 42 10.28 4.52 8.63
C SER A 42 10.59 3.04 8.95
N ALA A 43 10.73 2.21 7.93
CA ALA A 43 10.91 0.76 8.04
C ALA A 43 12.27 0.27 7.52
N ASP A 44 13.22 1.18 7.29
CA ASP A 44 14.56 0.90 6.73
C ASP A 44 14.50 0.05 5.44
N GLU A 45 13.48 0.27 4.61
CA GLU A 45 13.37 -0.37 3.29
C GLU A 45 14.53 0.08 2.40
N SER A 46 15.05 -0.86 1.62
CA SER A 46 16.11 -0.55 0.69
C SER A 46 15.61 0.33 -0.45
N LEU A 47 16.52 1.09 -1.05
CA LEU A 47 16.16 1.96 -2.18
C LEU A 47 15.57 1.17 -3.36
N SER A 48 15.98 -0.07 -3.58
CA SER A 48 15.41 -0.92 -4.63
C SER A 48 13.96 -1.28 -4.34
N GLN A 49 13.62 -1.64 -3.10
CA GLN A 49 12.23 -1.92 -2.70
C GLN A 49 11.35 -0.68 -2.85
N LEU A 50 11.85 0.49 -2.44
CA LEU A 50 11.15 1.75 -2.62
C LEU A 50 10.97 2.11 -4.10
N THR A 51 11.97 1.81 -4.94
CA THR A 51 11.90 2.02 -6.39
C THR A 51 10.85 1.14 -7.05
N ASP A 52 10.73 -0.13 -6.63
CA ASP A 52 9.71 -1.04 -7.15
C ASP A 52 8.31 -0.57 -6.78
N LYS A 53 8.12 -0.12 -5.53
CA LYS A 53 6.86 0.51 -5.08
C LYS A 53 6.55 1.80 -5.83
N ALA A 54 7.55 2.65 -6.04
CA ALA A 54 7.41 3.88 -6.82
C ALA A 54 6.98 3.57 -8.26
N ASN A 55 7.61 2.58 -8.89
CA ASN A 55 7.27 2.16 -10.26
C ASN A 55 5.85 1.63 -10.34
N ALA A 56 5.42 0.79 -9.39
CA ALA A 56 4.05 0.30 -9.35
C ALA A 56 3.03 1.45 -9.23
N TYR A 57 3.33 2.48 -8.44
CA TYR A 57 2.49 3.67 -8.32
C TYR A 57 2.46 4.49 -9.62
N CYS A 58 3.63 4.85 -10.19
CA CYS A 58 3.69 5.63 -11.42
C CYS A 58 3.08 4.90 -12.63
N GLN A 59 3.14 3.56 -12.66
CA GLN A 59 2.53 2.75 -13.72
C GLN A 59 1.01 2.87 -13.77
N GLN A 60 0.34 3.18 -12.65
CA GLN A 60 -1.11 3.45 -12.64
C GLN A 60 -1.48 4.64 -13.53
N TYR A 61 -0.52 5.55 -13.77
CA TYR A 61 -0.65 6.72 -14.63
C TYR A 61 0.07 6.56 -15.98
N GLY A 62 0.58 5.37 -16.30
CA GLY A 62 1.36 5.11 -17.51
C GLY A 62 2.76 5.71 -17.52
N LYS A 63 3.32 6.03 -16.35
CA LYS A 63 4.63 6.65 -16.17
C LYS A 63 5.62 5.73 -15.46
N ARG A 64 6.90 6.09 -15.45
CA ARG A 64 7.95 5.35 -14.75
C ARG A 64 8.52 6.18 -13.61
N ALA A 65 8.89 5.51 -12.52
CA ALA A 65 9.50 6.18 -11.39
C ALA A 65 10.99 6.49 -11.65
N VAL A 66 11.40 7.68 -11.27
CA VAL A 66 12.79 8.17 -11.33
C VAL A 66 13.15 8.72 -9.96
N TYR A 67 14.16 8.15 -9.33
CA TYR A 67 14.65 8.64 -8.05
C TYR A 67 15.10 10.10 -8.17
N ARG A 68 14.57 10.98 -7.32
CA ARG A 68 14.93 12.41 -7.29
C ARG A 68 15.86 12.71 -6.13
N LYS A 69 15.41 12.47 -4.90
CA LYS A 69 16.18 12.76 -3.68
C LYS A 69 15.70 11.93 -2.49
N GLY A 70 16.56 11.74 -1.51
CA GLY A 70 16.18 11.16 -0.21
C GLY A 70 16.89 11.90 0.93
N ASP A 71 16.14 12.44 1.87
CA ASP A 71 16.68 13.12 3.06
C ASP A 71 16.92 12.07 4.16
N ASN A 72 18.19 11.80 4.46
CA ASN A 72 18.67 10.88 5.50
C ASN A 72 17.93 9.53 5.56
N LEU A 73 17.55 8.98 4.40
CA LEU A 73 16.77 7.74 4.26
C LEU A 73 15.40 7.74 4.93
N LEU A 74 14.96 8.83 5.58
CA LEU A 74 13.65 8.93 6.22
C LEU A 74 12.57 9.32 5.22
N VAL A 75 12.90 10.21 4.29
CA VAL A 75 11.99 10.66 3.22
C VAL A 75 12.65 10.38 1.89
N VAL A 76 11.95 9.69 0.98
CA VAL A 76 12.44 9.36 -0.35
C VAL A 76 11.44 9.82 -1.39
N VAL A 77 11.88 10.63 -2.35
CA VAL A 77 11.03 11.22 -3.40
C VAL A 77 11.42 10.65 -4.76
N PHE A 78 10.41 10.20 -5.49
CA PHE A 78 10.52 9.75 -6.88
C PHE A 78 9.65 10.63 -7.78
N ASP A 79 10.16 11.01 -8.94
CA ASP A 79 9.36 11.62 -10.01
C ASP A 79 8.72 10.53 -10.87
N CYS A 80 7.44 10.68 -11.20
CA CYS A 80 6.75 9.89 -12.21
C CYS A 80 6.84 10.61 -13.56
N ARG A 81 7.64 10.09 -14.49
CA ARG A 81 7.81 10.65 -15.85
C ARG A 81 7.64 9.60 -16.94
#